data_AF-D5RMN6-F1
#
_entry.id   AF-D5RMN6-F1
#
_cell.length_a   1.000
_cell.length_b   1.000
_cell.length_c   1.000
_cell.angle_alpha   90.00
_cell.angle_beta   90.00
_cell.angle_gamma   90.00
#
_symmetry.space_group_name_H-M   'P 1'
#
loop_
_entity.id
_entity.type
_entity.pdbx_description
1 polymer ?
#
loop_
_entity_poly.entity_id
_entity_poly.type
_entity_poly.pdbx_seq_one_letter_code
_entity_poly.pdbx_strand_id
1 'polypeptide(L)' 'RPPPPPRRDGRVIPTPQGPAVTTGGGPGYSTYTTPGGGSGIAIPQGGTTTLLGQDGTVRQVPTPR' A
#
# COMPACT_ATOMS: atom_id res chain seq x y z
N ARG A 1 -20.84 -20.74 1.21
CA ARG A 1 -19.71 -20.13 1.93
C ARG A 1 -19.37 -18.82 1.23
N PRO A 2 -19.26 -17.68 1.92
CA PRO A 2 -18.73 -16.47 1.30
C PRO A 2 -17.27 -16.70 0.86
N PRO A 3 -16.79 -16.04 -0.21
CA PRO A 3 -15.41 -16.14 -0.63
C PRO A 3 -14.47 -15.63 0.48
N PRO A 4 -13.25 -16.18 0.62
CA PRO A 4 -12.26 -15.62 1.54
C PRO A 4 -11.99 -14.15 1.17
N PRO A 5 -11.77 -13.27 2.17
CA PRO A 5 -11.48 -11.88 1.90
C PRO A 5 -10.24 -11.76 0.99
N PRO A 6 -10.21 -10.80 0.05
CA PRO A 6 -9.04 -10.56 -0.77
C PRO A 6 -7.81 -10.35 0.12
N ARG A 7 -6.76 -11.14 -0.09
CA ARG A 7 -5.47 -10.94 0.59
C ARG A 7 -4.93 -9.59 0.14
N ARG A 8 -4.74 -8.68 1.10
CA ARG A 8 -4.22 -7.31 0.87
C ARG A 8 -2.75 -7.18 1.26
N ASP A 9 -2.21 -8.21 1.86
CA ASP A 9 -0.80 -8.47 2.15
C ASP A 9 -0.07 -9.01 0.90
N GLY A 10 1.22 -8.71 0.79
CA GLY A 10 2.08 -9.13 -0.31
C GLY A 10 1.87 -8.37 -1.63
N ARG A 11 0.95 -7.41 -1.69
CA ARG A 11 0.77 -6.55 -2.85
C ARG A 11 1.94 -5.58 -2.98
N VAL A 12 2.51 -5.51 -4.18
CA VAL A 12 3.54 -4.55 -4.55
C VAL A 12 2.91 -3.26 -5.06
N ILE A 13 3.35 -2.14 -4.51
CA ILE A 13 2.97 -0.79 -4.90
C ILE A 13 4.22 -0.10 -5.46
N PRO A 14 4.28 0.24 -6.76
CA PRO A 14 5.38 0.95 -7.35
C PRO A 14 5.46 2.36 -6.78
N THR A 15 6.61 2.73 -6.27
CA THR A 15 6.88 4.11 -5.84
C THR A 15 8.18 4.60 -6.46
N PRO A 16 8.39 5.93 -6.60
CA PRO A 16 9.63 6.46 -7.16
C PRO A 16 10.90 6.04 -6.40
N GLN A 17 10.79 5.75 -5.10
CA GLN A 17 11.90 5.31 -4.25
C GLN A 17 12.12 3.79 -4.29
N GLY A 18 11.24 3.04 -4.96
CA GLY A 18 11.26 1.58 -5.01
C GLY A 18 9.89 0.96 -4.71
N PRO A 19 9.74 -0.35 -4.97
CA PRO A 19 8.49 -1.06 -4.74
C PRO A 19 8.18 -1.18 -3.24
N ALA A 20 7.08 -0.59 -2.78
CA ALA A 20 6.55 -0.82 -1.45
C ALA A 20 5.78 -2.13 -1.42
N VAL A 21 5.94 -2.94 -0.36
CA VAL A 21 5.21 -4.20 -0.19
C VAL A 21 4.23 -4.03 0.95
N THR A 22 2.97 -4.34 0.69
CA THR A 22 1.94 -4.34 1.72
C THR A 22 2.15 -5.51 2.68
N THR A 23 2.04 -5.24 3.97
CA THR A 23 2.28 -6.22 5.04
C THR A 23 0.99 -6.65 5.75
N GLY A 24 -0.11 -5.95 5.47
CA GLY A 24 -1.42 -6.21 6.09
C GLY A 24 -2.39 -5.06 5.88
N GLY A 25 -3.40 -4.97 6.75
CA GLY A 25 -4.39 -3.89 6.78
C GLY A 25 -5.84 -4.38 6.66
N GLY A 26 -6.74 -3.42 6.45
CA GLY A 26 -8.19 -3.62 6.51
C GLY A 26 -8.95 -3.15 5.27
N PRO A 27 -10.29 -3.14 5.34
CA PRO A 27 -11.12 -2.55 4.28
C PRO A 27 -10.86 -1.03 4.23
N GLY A 28 -10.20 -0.58 3.16
CA GLY A 28 -9.93 0.83 2.89
C GLY A 28 -8.47 1.26 3.07
N TYR A 29 -7.62 0.44 3.66
CA TYR A 29 -6.19 0.73 3.79
C TYR A 29 -5.34 -0.54 3.91
N SER A 30 -4.05 -0.41 3.61
CA SER A 30 -3.02 -1.45 3.80
C SER A 30 -1.82 -0.85 4.51
N THR A 31 -1.18 -1.58 5.41
CA THR A 31 0.17 -1.20 5.87
C THR A 31 1.18 -1.61 4.82
N TYR A 32 2.27 -0.86 4.65
CA TYR A 32 3.35 -1.21 3.73
C TYR A 32 4.73 -0.96 4.34
N THR A 33 5.72 -1.63 3.76
CA THR A 33 7.15 -1.45 4.02
C THR A 33 7.89 -1.24 2.70
N THR A 34 8.90 -0.38 2.69
CA THR A 34 9.75 -0.11 1.53
C THR A 34 11.14 -0.74 1.73
N PRO A 35 11.90 -1.00 0.64
CA PRO A 35 13.25 -1.57 0.73
C PRO A 35 14.24 -0.70 1.52
N GLY A 36 14.00 0.61 1.57
CA GLY A 36 14.79 1.56 2.36
C GLY A 36 14.47 1.58 3.85
N GLY A 37 13.67 0.62 4.36
CA GLY A 37 13.26 0.54 5.76
C GLY A 37 12.11 1.48 6.14
N GLY A 38 11.51 2.18 5.18
CA GLY A 38 10.35 3.03 5.43
C GLY A 38 9.07 2.21 5.57
N SER A 39 8.16 2.64 6.44
CA SER A 39 6.84 2.04 6.59
C SER A 39 5.73 3.07 6.59
N GLY A 40 4.51 2.64 6.29
CA GLY A 40 3.38 3.55 6.20
C GLY A 40 2.04 2.88 5.92
N ILE A 41 1.06 3.72 5.61
CA ILE A 41 -0.31 3.34 5.26
C ILE A 41 -0.57 3.66 3.79
N ALA A 42 -1.05 2.67 3.04
CA ALA A 42 -1.48 2.78 1.67
C ALA A 42 -3.02 2.79 1.63
N ILE A 43 -3.62 3.83 1.07
CA ILE A 43 -5.06 3.99 0.90
C ILE A 43 -5.37 3.88 -0.59
N PRO A 44 -5.91 2.75 -1.08
CA PRO A 44 -6.29 2.60 -2.47
C PRO A 44 -7.56 3.40 -2.78
N GLN A 45 -7.50 4.25 -3.80
CA GLN A 45 -8.57 5.12 -4.29
C GLN A 45 -8.89 4.80 -5.76
N GLY A 46 -9.11 3.52 -6.05
CA GLY A 46 -9.31 3.03 -7.42
C GLY A 46 -8.02 3.03 -8.23
N GLY A 47 -7.89 3.98 -9.18
CA GLY A 47 -6.75 4.06 -10.10
C GLY A 47 -5.43 4.53 -9.46
N THR A 48 -5.49 5.03 -8.23
CA THR A 48 -4.32 5.51 -7.48
C THR A 48 -4.33 4.98 -6.05
N THR A 49 -3.16 4.99 -5.42
CA THR A 49 -2.96 4.62 -4.02
C THR A 49 -2.23 5.77 -3.35
N THR A 50 -2.81 6.30 -2.28
CA THR A 50 -2.17 7.32 -1.45
C THR A 50 -1.32 6.62 -0.39
N LEU A 51 -0.04 6.94 -0.35
CA LEU A 51 0.93 6.47 0.61
C LEU A 51 1.15 7.55 1.66
N LEU A 52 0.92 7.18 2.91
CA LEU A 52 1.18 7.97 4.10
C LEU A 52 2.39 7.34 4.81
N GLY A 53 3.55 7.97 4.66
CA GLY A 53 4.77 7.57 5.34
C GLY A 53 4.73 7.92 6.82
N GLN A 54 5.45 7.16 7.65
CA GLN A 54 5.62 7.45 9.07
C GLN A 54 6.34 8.79 9.32
N ASP A 55 7.11 9.26 8.35
CA ASP A 55 7.76 10.58 8.32
C ASP A 55 6.76 11.74 8.08
N GLY A 56 5.47 11.44 7.92
CA GLY A 56 4.42 12.40 7.58
C GLY A 56 4.34 12.72 6.09
N THR A 57 5.18 12.09 5.26
CA THR A 57 5.16 12.32 3.82
C THR A 57 3.91 11.69 3.20
N VAL A 58 3.14 12.48 2.45
CA VAL A 58 1.94 12.02 1.73
C VAL A 58 2.22 12.02 0.23
N ARG A 59 2.02 10.88 -0.43
CA ARG A 59 2.33 10.72 -1.86
C ARG A 59 1.29 9.86 -2.56
N GLN A 60 0.85 10.28 -3.72
CA GLN A 60 -0.06 9.50 -4.55
C GLN A 60 0.72 8.76 -5.63
N VAL A 61 0.48 7.46 -5.75
CA VAL A 61 1.11 6.61 -6.77
C VAL A 61 0.04 5.90 -7.61
N PRO A 62 0.30 5.60 -8.88
CA PRO A 62 -0.60 4.79 -9.68
C PRO A 62 -0.77 3.39 -9.07
N THR A 63 -2.01 2.91 -9.04
CA THR A 63 -2.31 1.55 -8.59
C THR A 63 -2.04 0.59 -9.76
N PRO A 64 -1.14 -0.42 -9.60
CA PRO A 64 -0.99 -1.45 -10.62
C PRO A 64 -2.32 -2.17 -10.84
N ARG A 65 -2.70 -2.30 -12.11
CA ARG A 65 -3.86 -3.09 -12.54
C ARG A 65 -3.53 -4.57 -12.52
#